data_AF-A0A3M9NHA7-F1
#
_entry.id   AF-A0A3M9NHA7-F1
#
_cell.length_a   1.000
_cell.length_b   1.000
_cell.length_c   1.000
_cell.angle_alpha   90.00
_cell.angle_beta   90.00
_cell.angle_gamma   90.00
#
_symmetry.space_group_name_H-M   'P 1'
#
loop_
_entity.id
_entity.type
_entity.pdbx_description
1 polymer ?
#
loop_
_entity_poly.entity_id
_entity_poly.type
_entity_poly.pdbx_seq_one_letter_code
_entity_poly.pdbx_strand_id
1 'polypeptide(L)'
;MKKLFLVAIAGLFFAANGNAQVKRNVPHSQHMRSDSSRHFQKGKMQDQLNLTADQKSQMKALHQDMKQQREGIMNDQSLTSDQKKEKMKELRKSQSEKMNTILTPDQQAKMKELRKQRMKNHKMNHGMKKSHAS
;
A
#
# COMPACT_ATOMS: atom_id res chain seq x y z
N MET A 1 16.37 -24.73 45.90
CA MET A 1 17.37 -24.93 46.98
C MET A 1 18.74 -24.50 46.46
N LYS A 2 19.25 -23.39 46.99
CA LYS A 2 20.65 -22.96 47.18
C LYS A 2 21.69 -23.44 46.15
N LYS A 3 22.34 -22.51 45.43
CA LYS A 3 23.74 -22.07 45.70
C LYS A 3 23.95 -20.61 45.27
N LEU A 4 24.41 -19.81 46.22
CA LEU A 4 24.97 -18.47 46.05
C LEU A 4 26.34 -18.56 45.33
N PHE A 5 26.73 -17.54 44.57
CA PHE A 5 27.68 -16.50 45.01
C PHE A 5 28.06 -15.55 43.85
N LEU A 6 28.18 -14.28 44.23
CA LEU A 6 28.47 -13.06 43.46
C LEU A 6 29.97 -12.79 43.30
N VAL A 7 30.25 -11.73 42.52
CA VAL A 7 31.46 -10.86 42.48
C VAL A 7 32.50 -11.31 41.43
N ALA A 8 32.53 -10.73 40.21
CA ALA A 8 32.92 -9.38 39.77
C ALA A 8 34.44 -9.15 39.66
N ILE A 9 34.87 -8.64 38.50
CA ILE A 9 36.03 -7.77 38.16
C ILE A 9 35.97 -7.63 36.61
N ALA A 10 35.47 -6.52 36.06
CA ALA A 10 36.15 -5.23 35.84
C ALA A 10 37.36 -5.33 34.88
N GLY A 11 37.26 -4.68 33.72
CA GLY A 11 38.42 -4.46 32.83
C GLY A 11 38.03 -4.20 31.38
N LEU A 12 37.98 -2.92 31.02
CA LEU A 12 37.59 -2.35 29.73
C LEU A 12 38.42 -2.84 28.53
N PHE A 13 37.76 -3.10 27.40
CA PHE A 13 38.28 -2.72 26.09
C PHE A 13 37.29 -1.78 25.38
N PHE A 14 37.84 -0.64 25.02
CA PHE A 14 37.20 0.52 24.39
C PHE A 14 37.24 0.38 22.87
N ALA A 15 36.23 0.96 22.21
CA ALA A 15 36.15 1.33 20.78
C ALA A 15 36.16 0.17 19.75
N ALA A 16 35.30 0.13 18.73
CA ALA A 16 34.69 1.23 18.00
C ALA A 16 33.24 0.88 17.61
N ASN A 17 32.28 1.67 18.09
CA ASN A 17 31.02 1.81 17.37
C ASN A 17 31.31 2.63 16.11
N GLY A 18 31.86 1.95 15.10
CA GLY A 18 31.84 2.42 13.73
C GLY A 18 30.39 2.41 13.25
N ASN A 19 29.62 3.40 13.68
CA ASN A 19 28.46 3.84 12.89
C ASN A 19 29.02 4.51 11.64
N ALA A 20 29.59 3.70 10.74
CA ALA A 20 29.65 4.04 9.34
C ALA A 20 28.21 3.97 8.82
N GLN A 21 27.38 4.91 9.26
CA GLN A 21 26.28 5.39 8.44
C GLN A 21 26.95 5.96 7.20
N VAL A 22 27.21 5.10 6.22
CA VAL A 22 27.38 5.54 4.85
C VAL A 22 26.05 6.21 4.50
N LYS A 23 26.00 7.53 4.72
CA LYS A 23 25.03 8.41 4.09
C LYS A 23 25.26 8.24 2.60
N ARG A 24 24.59 7.25 2.02
CA ARG A 24 24.42 7.16 0.59
C ARG A 24 23.60 8.40 0.25
N ASN A 25 24.28 9.45 -0.20
CA ASN A 25 23.68 10.68 -0.66
C ASN A 25 23.03 10.36 -2.00
N VAL A 26 21.91 9.63 -1.96
CA VAL A 26 21.03 9.49 -3.11
C VAL A 26 20.30 10.82 -3.18
N PRO A 27 20.39 11.59 -4.27
CA PRO A 27 19.57 12.79 -4.42
C PRO A 27 18.12 12.33 -4.33
N HIS A 28 17.49 12.58 -3.19
CA HIS A 28 16.10 12.31 -2.96
C HIS A 28 15.34 13.38 -3.74
N SER A 29 15.07 13.10 -5.03
CA SER A 29 13.99 13.77 -5.73
C SER A 29 12.70 13.38 -5.02
N GLN A 30 12.38 14.21 -4.03
CA GLN A 30 11.31 14.08 -3.08
C GLN A 30 9.98 14.34 -3.79
N HIS A 31 9.57 13.46 -4.69
CA HIS A 31 8.16 13.31 -5.00
C HIS A 31 7.51 12.51 -3.87
N MET A 32 7.35 13.18 -2.73
CA MET A 32 6.39 12.81 -1.69
C MET A 32 5.00 12.77 -2.33
N ARG A 33 4.63 11.64 -2.94
CA ARG A 33 3.23 11.36 -3.25
C ARG A 33 2.58 11.09 -1.90
N SER A 34 2.06 12.14 -1.27
CA SER A 34 1.49 12.08 0.07
C SER A 34 0.50 10.93 0.16
N ASP A 35 0.67 10.07 1.17
CA ASP A 35 -0.25 8.97 1.47
C ASP A 35 -1.68 9.51 1.71
N SER A 36 -1.76 10.77 2.19
CA SER A 36 -2.97 11.58 2.29
C SER A 36 -3.79 11.63 0.99
N SER A 37 -3.15 11.75 -0.18
CA SER A 37 -3.87 11.79 -1.46
C SER A 37 -4.58 10.47 -1.80
N ARG A 38 -3.98 9.32 -1.46
CA ARG A 38 -4.58 8.00 -1.69
C ARG A 38 -5.72 7.72 -0.73
N HIS A 39 -5.58 8.11 0.54
CA HIS A 39 -6.64 7.94 1.54
C HIS A 39 -7.87 8.80 1.22
N PHE A 40 -7.65 10.06 0.84
CA PHE A 40 -8.73 10.98 0.47
C PHE A 40 -9.54 10.52 -0.75
N GLN A 41 -8.89 9.87 -1.71
CA GLN A 41 -9.56 9.36 -2.91
C GLN A 41 -10.38 8.08 -2.68
N LYS A 42 -10.07 7.31 -1.63
CA LYS A 42 -10.80 6.09 -1.28
C LYS A 42 -12.10 6.40 -0.54
N GLY A 43 -12.07 7.37 0.40
CA GLY A 43 -13.26 7.86 1.09
C GLY A 43 -14.29 8.44 0.13
N LYS A 44 -13.83 9.30 -0.80
CA LYS A 44 -14.70 9.93 -1.82
C LYS A 44 -15.46 8.94 -2.70
N MET A 45 -14.88 7.80 -3.03
CA MET A 45 -15.56 6.80 -3.86
C MET A 45 -16.68 6.10 -3.07
N GLN A 46 -16.45 5.80 -1.79
CA GLN A 46 -17.48 5.18 -0.94
C GLN A 46 -18.66 6.12 -0.71
N ASP A 47 -18.38 7.41 -0.51
CA ASP A 47 -19.41 8.44 -0.35
C ASP A 47 -20.19 8.65 -1.66
N GLN A 48 -19.51 8.65 -2.81
CA GLN A 48 -20.17 8.76 -4.10
C GLN A 48 -21.09 7.58 -4.44
N LEU A 49 -20.88 6.40 -3.86
CA LEU A 49 -21.71 5.21 -4.10
C LEU A 49 -22.88 5.07 -3.14
N ASN A 50 -23.03 5.99 -2.17
CA ASN A 50 -24.06 5.93 -1.14
C ASN A 50 -24.12 4.54 -0.48
N LEU A 51 -22.96 3.98 -0.10
CA LEU A 51 -22.89 2.65 0.49
C LEU A 51 -23.62 2.60 1.84
N THR A 52 -24.39 1.53 2.07
CA THR A 52 -25.01 1.26 3.37
C THR A 52 -23.95 0.97 4.44
N ALA A 53 -24.33 1.00 5.72
CA ALA A 53 -23.43 0.66 6.83
C ALA A 53 -22.83 -0.75 6.68
N ASP A 54 -23.66 -1.73 6.29
CA ASP A 54 -23.23 -3.11 6.07
C ASP A 54 -22.27 -3.22 4.89
N GLN A 55 -22.58 -2.57 3.76
CA GLN A 55 -21.69 -2.53 2.60
C GLN A 55 -20.34 -1.88 2.95
N LYS A 56 -20.34 -0.80 3.75
CA LYS A 56 -19.10 -0.16 4.23
C LYS A 56 -18.28 -1.10 5.11
N SER A 57 -18.92 -1.86 6.00
CA SER A 57 -18.28 -2.86 6.84
C SER A 57 -17.63 -3.97 6.02
N GLN A 58 -18.38 -4.57 5.09
CA GLN A 58 -17.88 -5.59 4.16
C GLN A 58 -16.71 -5.05 3.32
N MET A 59 -16.83 -3.82 2.82
CA MET A 59 -15.76 -3.17 2.06
C MET A 59 -14.50 -2.94 2.91
N LYS A 60 -14.64 -2.62 4.20
CA LYS A 60 -13.50 -2.45 5.11
C LYS A 60 -12.79 -3.78 5.35
N ALA A 61 -13.54 -4.84 5.65
CA ALA A 61 -13.00 -6.19 5.83
C ALA A 61 -12.26 -6.66 4.57
N LEU A 62 -12.90 -6.50 3.40
CA LEU A 62 -12.30 -6.85 2.11
C LEU A 62 -10.99 -6.07 1.84
N HIS A 63 -10.89 -4.83 2.29
CA HIS A 63 -9.65 -4.06 2.15
C HIS A 63 -8.54 -4.48 3.12
N GLN A 64 -8.90 -4.94 4.32
CA GLN A 64 -7.93 -5.45 5.29
C GLN A 64 -7.34 -6.77 4.81
N ASP A 65 -8.17 -7.69 4.32
CA ASP A 65 -7.73 -8.95 3.70
C ASP A 65 -6.78 -8.69 2.53
N MET A 66 -7.16 -7.81 1.61
CA MET A 66 -6.29 -7.43 0.48
C MET A 66 -4.94 -6.84 0.94
N LYS A 67 -4.92 -6.08 2.05
CA LYS A 67 -3.68 -5.51 2.58
C LYS A 67 -2.75 -6.63 3.08
N GLN A 68 -3.29 -7.56 3.87
CA GLN A 68 -2.54 -8.70 4.40
C GLN A 68 -1.98 -9.59 3.28
N GLN A 69 -2.82 -9.95 2.29
CA GLN A 69 -2.39 -10.76 1.15
C GLN A 69 -1.32 -10.05 0.32
N ARG A 70 -1.42 -8.73 0.16
CA ARG A 70 -0.40 -7.95 -0.54
C ARG A 70 0.94 -7.97 0.20
N GLU A 71 0.91 -7.78 1.52
CA GLU A 71 2.11 -7.83 2.36
C GLU A 71 2.77 -9.21 2.27
N GLY A 72 1.98 -10.28 2.32
CA GLY A 72 2.46 -11.65 2.10
C GLY A 72 3.20 -11.80 0.77
N ILE A 73 2.58 -11.41 -0.34
CA ILE A 73 3.19 -11.49 -1.68
C ILE A 73 4.48 -10.66 -1.78
N MET A 74 4.49 -9.46 -1.19
CA MET A 74 5.64 -8.56 -1.27
C MET A 74 6.83 -9.07 -0.45
N ASN A 75 6.56 -9.64 0.72
CA ASN A 75 7.58 -10.12 1.66
C ASN A 75 8.05 -11.55 1.36
N ASP A 76 7.34 -12.28 0.50
CA ASP A 76 7.73 -13.63 0.08
C ASP A 76 9.05 -13.60 -0.71
N GLN A 77 10.12 -14.12 -0.10
CA GLN A 77 11.45 -14.16 -0.70
C GLN A 77 11.62 -15.31 -1.71
N SER A 78 10.66 -16.24 -1.77
CA SER A 78 10.69 -17.34 -2.74
C SER A 78 10.23 -16.91 -4.14
N LEU A 79 9.62 -15.73 -4.26
CA LEU A 79 9.05 -15.24 -5.52
C LEU A 79 9.96 -14.23 -6.21
N THR A 80 10.09 -14.40 -7.53
CA THR A 80 10.69 -13.37 -8.39
C THR A 80 9.79 -12.15 -8.50
N SER A 81 10.35 -11.03 -8.98
CA SER A 81 9.57 -9.81 -9.25
C SER A 81 8.38 -10.06 -10.19
N ASP A 82 8.57 -10.87 -11.22
CA ASP A 82 7.51 -11.17 -12.19
C ASP A 82 6.40 -12.03 -11.59
N GLN A 83 6.77 -13.04 -10.79
CA GLN A 83 5.80 -13.84 -10.05
C GLN A 83 5.01 -13.00 -9.04
N LYS A 84 5.67 -12.08 -8.32
CA LYS A 84 4.99 -11.14 -7.43
C LYS A 84 4.02 -10.25 -8.20
N LYS A 85 4.40 -9.77 -9.38
CA LYS A 85 3.56 -8.95 -10.24
C LYS A 85 2.32 -9.71 -10.73
N GLU A 86 2.48 -10.96 -11.12
CA GLU A 86 1.39 -11.84 -11.55
C GLU A 86 0.41 -12.12 -10.40
N LYS A 87 0.92 -12.59 -9.25
CA LYS A 87 0.09 -12.80 -8.04
C LYS A 87 -0.64 -11.53 -7.62
N MET A 88 0.01 -10.37 -7.73
CA MET A 88 -0.63 -9.09 -7.44
C MET A 88 -1.73 -8.72 -8.43
N LYS A 89 -1.60 -9.11 -9.71
CA LYS A 89 -2.64 -8.91 -10.73
C LYS A 89 -3.85 -9.78 -10.43
N GLU A 90 -3.64 -11.04 -10.10
CA GLU A 90 -4.69 -11.98 -9.70
C GLU A 90 -5.42 -11.51 -8.43
N LEU A 91 -4.66 -11.11 -7.40
CA LEU A 91 -5.21 -10.54 -6.18
C LEU A 91 -6.12 -9.35 -6.48
N ARG A 92 -5.69 -8.44 -7.35
CA ARG A 92 -6.51 -7.28 -7.75
C ARG A 92 -7.78 -7.69 -8.51
N LYS A 93 -7.70 -8.72 -9.36
CA LYS A 93 -8.86 -9.25 -10.10
C LYS A 93 -9.88 -9.84 -9.14
N SER A 94 -9.46 -10.76 -8.28
CA SER A 94 -10.32 -11.39 -7.26
C SER A 94 -10.95 -10.34 -6.35
N GLN A 95 -10.17 -9.35 -5.90
CA GLN A 95 -10.68 -8.24 -5.10
C GLN A 95 -11.77 -7.45 -5.82
N SER A 96 -11.60 -7.17 -7.12
CA SER A 96 -12.62 -6.43 -7.88
C SER A 96 -13.89 -7.23 -8.05
N GLU A 97 -13.80 -8.55 -8.19
CA GLU A 97 -14.97 -9.45 -8.28
C GLU A 97 -15.74 -9.47 -6.96
N LYS A 98 -15.06 -9.72 -5.83
CA LYS A 98 -15.66 -9.67 -4.49
C LYS A 98 -16.25 -8.30 -4.16
N MET A 99 -15.64 -7.22 -4.63
CA MET A 99 -16.20 -5.89 -4.45
C MET A 99 -17.49 -5.71 -5.24
N ASN A 100 -17.58 -6.24 -6.47
CA ASN A 100 -18.79 -6.13 -7.27
C ASN A 100 -19.96 -6.88 -6.62
N THR A 101 -19.72 -8.00 -5.94
CA THR A 101 -20.79 -8.75 -5.25
C THR A 101 -21.36 -8.01 -4.03
N ILE A 102 -20.66 -7.03 -3.47
CA ILE A 102 -21.14 -6.18 -2.36
C ILE A 102 -22.06 -5.05 -2.87
N LEU A 103 -21.87 -4.63 -4.12
CA LEU A 103 -22.55 -3.48 -4.71
C LEU A 103 -23.84 -3.90 -5.41
N THR A 104 -24.86 -3.04 -5.36
CA THR A 104 -26.07 -3.19 -6.19
C THR A 104 -25.76 -2.93 -7.66
N PRO A 105 -26.58 -3.40 -8.62
CA PRO A 105 -26.38 -3.13 -10.04
C PRO A 105 -26.22 -1.63 -10.36
N ASP A 106 -27.02 -0.77 -9.74
CA ASP A 106 -26.94 0.68 -9.92
C ASP A 106 -25.63 1.27 -9.38
N GLN A 107 -25.18 0.80 -8.22
CA GLN A 107 -23.89 1.19 -7.65
C GLN A 107 -22.72 0.71 -8.51
N GLN A 108 -22.82 -0.48 -9.12
CA GLN A 108 -21.82 -0.98 -10.07
C GLN A 108 -21.74 -0.11 -11.33
N ALA A 109 -22.88 0.32 -11.87
CA ALA A 109 -22.93 1.24 -13.01
C ALA A 109 -22.27 2.58 -12.67
N LYS A 110 -22.60 3.16 -11.51
CA LYS A 110 -21.98 4.40 -11.02
C LYS A 110 -20.48 4.24 -10.80
N MET A 111 -20.05 3.11 -10.23
CA MET A 111 -18.63 2.78 -10.06
C MET A 111 -17.88 2.74 -11.39
N LYS A 112 -18.45 2.11 -12.43
CA LYS A 112 -17.84 2.05 -13.77
C LYS A 112 -17.68 3.45 -14.36
N GLU A 113 -18.66 4.32 -14.19
CA GLU A 113 -18.61 5.69 -14.69
C GLU A 113 -17.53 6.53 -13.97
N LEU A 114 -17.50 6.48 -12.64
CA LEU A 114 -16.47 7.16 -11.85
C LEU A 114 -15.06 6.68 -12.22
N ARG A 115 -14.89 5.39 -12.51
CA ARG A 115 -13.60 4.84 -13.00
C ARG A 115 -13.22 5.42 -14.37
N LYS A 116 -14.16 5.52 -15.31
CA LYS A 116 -13.91 6.11 -16.64
C LYS A 116 -13.48 7.57 -16.52
N GLN A 117 -14.20 8.37 -15.74
CA GLN A 117 -13.88 9.77 -15.50
C GLN A 117 -12.48 9.94 -14.90
N ARG A 118 -12.14 9.11 -13.92
CA ARG A 118 -10.81 9.10 -13.31
C ARG A 118 -9.71 8.72 -14.30
N MET A 119 -9.95 7.76 -15.18
CA MET A 119 -9.01 7.39 -16.25
C MET A 119 -8.80 8.54 -17.24
N LYS A 120 -9.88 9.22 -17.64
CA LYS A 120 -9.80 10.41 -18.50
C LYS A 120 -8.96 11.52 -17.85
N ASN A 121 -9.24 11.85 -16.59
CA ASN A 121 -8.48 12.87 -15.86
C ASN A 121 -7.01 12.48 -15.69
N HIS A 122 -6.72 11.20 -15.48
CA HIS A 122 -5.34 10.72 -15.41
C HIS A 122 -4.59 10.87 -16.74
N LYS A 123 -5.24 10.54 -17.87
CA LYS A 123 -4.67 10.70 -19.21
C LYS A 123 -4.36 12.17 -19.52
N MET A 124 -5.29 13.08 -19.21
CA MET A 124 -5.10 14.53 -19.43
C MET A 124 -3.91 15.08 -18.63
N ASN A 125 -3.84 14.77 -17.33
CA ASN A 125 -2.72 15.22 -16.50
C ASN A 125 -1.37 14.64 -16.93
N HIS A 126 -1.35 13.41 -17.44
CA HIS A 126 -0.10 12.81 -17.91
C HIS A 126 0.35 13.40 -19.26
N GLY A 127 -0.57 13.83 -20.12
CA GLY A 127 -0.28 14.53 -21.37
C GLY A 127 0.29 15.93 -21.14
N MET A 128 -0.32 16.73 -20.27
CA MET A 128 0.14 18.09 -19.94
C MET A 128 1.54 18.12 -19.32
N LYS A 129 1.89 17.13 -18.49
CA LYS A 129 3.25 17.04 -17.93
C LYS A 129 4.32 16.74 -18.97
N LYS A 130 3.98 16.04 -20.06
CA LYS A 130 4.92 15.74 -21.14
C LYS A 130 5.15 16.96 -22.03
N SER A 131 4.13 17.78 -22.28
CA SER A 131 4.26 19.00 -23.11
C SER A 131 5.04 20.13 -22.45
N HIS A 132 5.17 20.17 -21.13
CA HIS A 132 6.00 21.16 -20.41
C HIS A 132 7.46 20.71 -20.20
N ALA A 133 7.80 19.46 -20.56
CA ALA A 133 9.14 18.90 -20.41
C ALA A 133 9.89 18.78 -21.76
N SER A 134 9.34 19.37 -22.82
CA SER A 134 9.94 19.52 -24.16
C SER A 134 10.08 21.01 -24.45
#